data_AF-A0A2D7RFI9-F1
#
_entry.id   AF-A0A2D7RFI9-F1
#
_cell.length_a   1.000
_cell.length_b   1.000
_cell.length_c   1.000
_cell.angle_alpha   90.00
_cell.angle_beta   90.00
_cell.angle_gamma   90.00
#
_symmetry.space_group_name_H-M   'P 1'
#
loop_
_entity.id
_entity.type
_entity.pdbx_description
1 polymer ?
#
loop_
_entity_poly.entity_id
_entity_poly.type
_entity_poly.pdbx_seq_one_letter_code
_entity_poly.pdbx_strand_id
1 'polypeptide(L)'
;MSILEYFFPKKTQSASIAKERLQIVVSHENYQSKPADFVQSLKDELIDVITKYTKVDQNQVQVFLDGSVLELNVVLPEELENS
;
A
#
# COMPACT_ATOMS: atom_id res chain seq x y z
N MET A 1 -11.22 13.16 20.07
CA MET A 1 -9.99 13.19 19.26
C MET A 1 -10.22 12.30 18.06
N SER A 2 -10.13 12.87 16.86
CA SER A 2 -10.56 12.22 15.63
C SER A 2 -9.50 11.25 15.12
N ILE A 3 -9.88 10.03 14.74
CA ILE A 3 -8.99 9.05 14.07
C ILE A 3 -8.24 9.66 12.87
N LEU A 4 -8.85 10.67 12.22
CA LEU A 4 -8.30 11.39 11.07
C LEU A 4 -7.01 12.16 11.38
N GLU A 5 -6.77 12.59 12.63
CA GLU A 5 -5.54 13.31 13.00
C GLU A 5 -4.32 12.39 13.12
N TYR A 6 -4.51 11.09 13.31
CA TYR A 6 -3.41 10.13 13.34
C TYR A 6 -2.90 9.80 11.93
N PHE A 7 -3.78 9.83 10.92
CA PHE A 7 -3.45 9.51 9.53
C PHE A 7 -2.80 10.67 8.77
N PHE A 8 -2.97 11.92 9.23
CA PHE A 8 -2.40 13.10 8.57
C PHE A 8 -1.53 13.94 9.51
N PRO A 9 -0.27 13.52 9.78
CA PRO A 9 0.69 14.38 10.45
C PRO A 9 0.95 15.64 9.62
N LYS A 10 0.85 16.81 10.25
CA LYS A 10 1.11 18.12 9.64
C LYS A 10 2.54 18.16 9.05
N LYS A 11 2.66 18.10 7.72
CA LYS A 11 3.94 18.12 7.01
C LYS A 11 4.66 19.47 7.22
N THR A 12 5.80 19.44 7.90
CA THR A 12 6.83 20.47 7.77
C THR A 12 7.47 20.37 6.38
N GLN A 13 7.50 21.50 5.69
CA GLN A 13 7.85 21.64 4.28
C GLN A 13 9.38 21.60 4.06
N SER A 14 10.04 20.50 4.42
CA SER A 14 11.49 20.37 4.24
C SER A 14 11.89 18.96 3.79
N ALA A 15 11.51 18.61 2.56
CA ALA A 15 12.17 17.64 1.67
C ALA A 15 11.22 17.35 0.50
N SER A 16 11.12 18.28 -0.44
CA SER A 16 10.32 18.12 -1.66
C SER A 16 10.95 17.14 -2.68
N ILE A 17 11.89 16.30 -2.24
CA ILE A 17 12.66 15.33 -3.06
C ILE A 17 12.50 13.93 -2.42
N ALA A 18 11.28 13.61 -1.98
CA ALA A 18 10.98 12.31 -1.42
C ALA A 18 9.98 11.64 -2.35
N LYS A 19 10.45 10.56 -3.01
CA LYS A 19 9.61 9.66 -3.80
C LYS A 19 8.30 9.40 -3.07
N GLU A 20 7.18 9.57 -3.77
CA GLU A 20 5.87 9.32 -3.18
C GLU A 20 5.75 7.84 -2.77
N ARG A 21 5.14 7.59 -1.61
CA ARG A 21 4.92 6.24 -1.09
C ARG A 21 3.43 5.97 -0.99
N LEU A 22 3.00 4.85 -1.57
CA LEU A 22 1.65 4.32 -1.43
C LEU A 22 1.66 3.26 -0.33
N GLN A 23 0.86 3.48 0.71
CA GLN A 23 0.65 2.53 1.81
C GLN A 23 -0.81 2.07 1.78
N ILE A 24 -1.03 0.76 1.75
CA ILE A 24 -2.36 0.12 1.74
C ILE A 24 -2.39 -0.87 2.89
N VAL A 25 -3.39 -0.75 3.78
CA VAL A 25 -3.63 -1.69 4.88
C VAL A 25 -5.03 -2.26 4.72
N VAL A 26 -5.13 -3.58 4.64
CA VAL A 26 -6.36 -4.34 4.48
C VAL A 26 -6.49 -5.32 5.63
N SER A 27 -7.52 -5.16 6.46
CA SER A 27 -7.84 -6.09 7.54
C SER A 27 -9.15 -6.80 7.22
N HIS A 28 -9.15 -8.13 7.27
CA HIS A 28 -10.33 -8.94 7.02
C HIS A 28 -10.84 -9.59 8.31
N GLU A 29 -12.05 -9.22 8.73
CA GLU A 29 -12.68 -9.75 9.94
C GLU A 29 -13.94 -10.53 9.53
N ASN A 30 -13.78 -11.81 9.20
CA ASN A 30 -14.92 -12.71 8.98
C ASN A 30 -14.86 -13.94 9.90
N TYR A 31 -16.00 -14.15 10.55
CA TYR A 31 -16.26 -15.05 11.67
C TYR A 31 -16.63 -16.49 11.25
N GLN A 32 -16.72 -16.78 9.95
CA GLN A 32 -17.23 -18.05 9.44
C GLN A 32 -16.54 -18.44 8.12
N SER A 33 -15.53 -19.32 8.22
CA SER A 33 -15.21 -20.31 7.17
C SER A 33 -14.80 -19.81 5.77
N LYS A 34 -13.72 -19.01 5.68
CA LYS A 34 -12.66 -19.09 4.65
C LYS A 34 -11.64 -17.94 4.82
N PRO A 35 -10.64 -18.06 5.73
CA PRO A 35 -9.87 -16.89 6.17
C PRO A 35 -8.56 -16.63 5.41
N ALA A 36 -7.91 -17.64 4.83
CA ALA A 36 -6.52 -17.50 4.36
C ALA A 36 -6.39 -17.26 2.85
N ASP A 37 -7.17 -17.95 2.03
CA ASP A 37 -7.00 -17.88 0.56
C ASP A 37 -7.39 -16.53 -0.01
N PHE A 38 -8.40 -15.86 0.55
CA PHE A 38 -8.86 -14.56 0.05
C PHE A 38 -7.78 -13.47 0.18
N VAL A 39 -7.14 -13.39 1.36
CA VAL A 39 -6.11 -12.37 1.61
C VAL A 39 -4.88 -12.61 0.73
N GLN A 40 -4.54 -13.87 0.48
CA GLN A 40 -3.47 -14.25 -0.46
C GLN A 40 -3.81 -13.88 -1.91
N SER A 41 -5.02 -14.19 -2.38
CA SER A 41 -5.47 -13.79 -3.73
C SER A 41 -5.47 -12.27 -3.91
N LEU A 42 -5.95 -11.52 -2.92
CA LEU A 42 -5.96 -10.05 -2.94
C LEU A 42 -4.57 -9.46 -3.02
N LYS A 43 -3.61 -10.04 -2.29
CA LYS A 43 -2.21 -9.64 -2.35
C LYS A 43 -1.69 -9.75 -3.79
N ASP A 44 -1.90 -10.88 -4.45
CA ASP A 44 -1.43 -11.10 -5.82
C ASP A 44 -2.10 -10.11 -6.81
N GLU A 45 -3.43 -9.93 -6.70
CA GLU A 45 -4.17 -8.98 -7.53
C GLU A 45 -3.72 -7.52 -7.34
N LEU A 46 -3.47 -7.10 -6.11
CA LEU A 46 -3.01 -5.75 -5.80
C LEU A 46 -1.60 -5.50 -6.36
N ILE A 47 -0.69 -6.47 -6.25
CA ILE A 47 0.65 -6.36 -6.84
C ILE A 47 0.56 -6.15 -8.35
N ASP A 48 -0.27 -6.94 -9.04
CA ASP A 48 -0.45 -6.84 -10.49
C ASP A 48 -1.02 -5.49 -10.91
N VAL A 49 -2.05 -5.02 -10.20
CA VAL A 49 -2.66 -3.71 -10.47
C VAL A 49 -1.66 -2.59 -10.24
N ILE A 50 -0.95 -2.59 -9.10
CA ILE A 50 -0.01 -1.53 -8.78
C ILE A 50 1.14 -1.50 -9.80
N THR A 51 1.71 -2.66 -10.13
CA THR A 51 2.76 -2.80 -11.16
C THR A 51 2.28 -2.27 -12.51
N LYS A 52 1.04 -2.58 -12.90
CA LYS A 52 0.45 -2.14 -14.17
C LYS A 52 0.28 -0.63 -14.28
N TYR A 53 -0.12 0.05 -13.19
CA TYR A 53 -0.45 1.48 -13.24
C TYR A 53 0.65 2.41 -12.78
N THR A 54 1.64 1.92 -12.02
CA THR A 54 2.66 2.79 -11.41
C THR A 54 4.07 2.54 -11.93
N LYS A 55 4.25 1.61 -12.90
CA LYS A 55 5.57 1.21 -13.44
C LYS A 55 6.60 0.86 -12.36
N VAL A 56 6.14 0.46 -11.17
CA VAL A 56 7.00 -0.04 -10.09
C VAL A 56 7.44 -1.45 -10.41
N ASP A 57 8.67 -1.78 -10.03
CA ASP A 57 9.11 -3.17 -10.07
C ASP A 57 8.50 -3.93 -8.88
N GLN A 58 8.22 -5.23 -9.04
CA GLN A 58 7.73 -6.07 -7.93
C GLN A 58 8.69 -6.06 -6.74
N ASN A 59 10.00 -5.88 -6.97
CA ASN A 59 11.01 -5.75 -5.91
C ASN A 59 10.85 -4.47 -5.07
N GLN A 60 10.07 -3.49 -5.54
CA GLN A 60 9.78 -2.24 -4.82
C GLN A 60 8.47 -2.31 -4.03
N VAL A 61 7.78 -3.45 -4.08
CA VAL A 61 6.56 -3.73 -3.32
C VAL A 61 6.93 -4.55 -2.09
N GLN A 62 6.79 -3.93 -0.92
CA GLN A 62 6.95 -4.61 0.36
C GLN A 62 5.57 -5.09 0.82
N VAL A 63 5.46 -6.38 1.12
CA VAL A 63 4.22 -6.99 1.61
C VAL A 63 4.45 -7.54 2.99
N PHE A 64 3.55 -7.21 3.90
CA PHE A 64 3.47 -7.81 5.22
C PHE A 64 2.10 -8.46 5.40
N LEU A 65 2.09 -9.71 5.85
CA LEU A 65 0.88 -10.47 6.11
C LEU A 65 0.93 -11.03 7.52
N ASP A 66 -0.02 -10.64 8.36
CA ASP A 66 -0.18 -11.14 9.71
C ASP A 66 -1.64 -11.57 9.96
N GLY A 67 -1.85 -12.89 9.99
CA GLY A 67 -3.18 -13.49 10.12
C GLY A 67 -4.13 -13.03 8.99
N SER A 68 -5.06 -12.15 9.34
CA SER A 68 -6.06 -11.58 8.41
C SER A 68 -5.75 -10.13 7.99
N VAL A 69 -4.55 -9.63 8.33
CA VAL A 69 -4.10 -8.27 8.02
C VAL A 69 -3.03 -8.31 6.94
N LEU A 70 -3.26 -7.58 5.86
CA LEU A 70 -2.36 -7.40 4.74
C LEU A 70 -1.94 -5.94 4.64
N GLU A 71 -0.65 -5.67 4.70
CA GLU A 71 -0.07 -4.36 4.50
C GLU A 71 0.84 -4.37 3.26
N LEU A 72 0.59 -3.43 2.33
CA LEU A 72 1.42 -3.18 1.16
C LEU A 72 2.06 -1.80 1.27
N ASN A 73 3.37 -1.76 1.06
CA ASN A 73 4.18 -0.55 1.03
C ASN A 73 4.90 -0.46 -0.31
N VAL A 74 4.58 0.55 -1.11
CA VAL A 74 5.11 0.72 -2.46
C VAL A 74 5.75 2.09 -2.60
N VAL A 75 6.97 2.12 -3.11
CA VAL A 75 7.63 3.38 -3.49
C VAL A 75 7.29 3.67 -4.94
N LEU A 76 6.49 4.71 -5.17
CA LEU A 76 6.15 5.13 -6.51
C LEU A 76 7.35 5.82 -7.16
N PRO A 77 7.65 5.55 -8.44
CA PRO A 77 8.58 6.36 -9.19
C PRO A 77 8.00 7.77 -9.32
N GLU A 78 8.87 8.77 -9.28
CA GLU A 78 8.47 10.12 -9.67
C GLU A 78 8.08 10.05 -11.16
N GLU A 79 6.84 10.43 -11.49
CA GLU A 79 6.48 10.69 -12.88
C GLU A 79 7.41 11.80 -13.36
N LEU A 80 8.41 11.42 -14.15
CA LEU A 80 9.17 12.41 -14.91
C LEU A 80 8.16 13.16 -15.76
N GLU A 81 8.00 14.44 -15.41
CA GLU A 81 7.13 15.43 -16.03
C GLU A 81 6.99 15.18 -17.54
N ASN A 82 5.77 14.85 -17.97
CA ASN A 82 5.44 14.93 -19.39
C ASN A 82 5.36 16.42 -19.76
N SER A 83 6.40 16.87 -20.46
CA SER A 83 6.43 17.76 -21.64
C SER A 83 5.59 19.05 -21.63
#